data_AF-A0AAX3INZ2-F1
#
_entry.id   AF-A0AAX3INZ2-F1
#
_cell.length_a   1.000
_cell.length_b   1.000
_cell.length_c   1.000
_cell.angle_alpha   90.00
_cell.angle_beta   90.00
_cell.angle_gamma   90.00
#
_symmetry.space_group_name_H-M   'P 1'
#
loop_
_entity.id
_entity.type
_entity.pdbx_description
1 polymer ?
#
loop_
_entity_poly.entity_id
_entity_poly.type
_entity_poly.pdbx_seq_one_letter_code
_entity_poly.pdbx_strand_id
1 'polypeptide(L)'
;MKLKVAHPEHGRPFIPEVTLIMDAACRFIVGWSASLAENVLAVADALRYGVERYGIPAIYYSDNGGGEKNWMLDGDITGMLPRLGINHQTGIPGNPQGRGIIERVHQTILYKIGRQFETYHGTGADKDRVRQVSTAVISLDKAKRKGATQLTPKQQWAIGKLPSWNQFLQACQEGIDEYNNKHEHRELGGMTPAQKRRQLMEKMNSDDLVFVTPVEARDLFRPSTLRVAQRGWLQLFNNYYFSAKLLDVDGQKVQVMFDIHDPSQVIVRKQDGTFVCYAELDGNKRDAFPMPFVEKTRQERHARRAKLKQEQLDEINAELNPIITIEHQQGFELLRTKSKAKQEATPIFLTKADKEAWEQRKKLVNE
;
A
#
# COMPACT_ATOMS: atom_id res chain seq x y z
N MET A 1 16.93 -3.29 -14.69
CA MET A 1 17.12 -4.37 -13.68
C MET A 1 17.54 -5.70 -14.35
N LYS A 2 17.97 -6.71 -13.59
CA LYS A 2 18.28 -8.07 -14.11
C LYS A 2 17.34 -9.15 -13.55
N LEU A 3 16.05 -8.88 -13.55
CA LEU A 3 14.99 -9.80 -13.11
C LEU A 3 13.71 -9.58 -13.95
N LYS A 4 12.84 -10.59 -14.00
CA LYS A 4 11.52 -10.47 -14.65
C LYS A 4 10.41 -10.32 -13.62
N VAL A 5 9.45 -9.42 -13.89
CA VAL A 5 8.25 -9.20 -13.08
C VAL A 5 6.99 -9.30 -13.95
N ALA A 6 5.84 -9.52 -13.33
CA ALA A 6 4.56 -9.48 -14.03
C ALA A 6 4.17 -8.03 -14.33
N HIS A 7 3.87 -7.73 -15.60
CA HIS A 7 3.39 -6.41 -16.00
C HIS A 7 2.03 -6.09 -15.36
N PRO A 8 1.82 -4.89 -14.80
CA PRO A 8 0.61 -4.56 -14.08
C PRO A 8 -0.66 -4.55 -14.95
N GLU A 9 -0.56 -4.27 -16.25
CA GLU A 9 -1.73 -4.29 -17.16
C GLU A 9 -2.10 -5.67 -17.68
N HIS A 10 -1.11 -6.49 -18.08
CA HIS A 10 -1.36 -7.70 -18.85
C HIS A 10 -0.75 -8.96 -18.24
N GLY A 11 -0.09 -8.85 -17.08
CA GLY A 11 0.50 -9.96 -16.33
C GLY A 11 1.74 -10.62 -16.97
N ARG A 12 2.01 -10.33 -18.24
CA ARG A 12 3.14 -10.91 -18.98
C ARG A 12 4.49 -10.60 -18.30
N PRO A 13 5.46 -11.53 -18.33
CA PRO A 13 6.80 -11.27 -17.82
C PRO A 13 7.50 -10.18 -18.62
N PHE A 14 8.04 -9.18 -17.94
CA PHE A 14 8.89 -8.14 -18.53
C PHE A 14 10.02 -7.76 -17.57
N ILE A 15 11.02 -7.03 -18.04
CA ILE A 15 12.13 -6.55 -17.22
C ILE A 15 11.89 -5.06 -16.96
N PRO A 16 11.71 -4.65 -15.70
CA PRO A 16 11.55 -3.24 -15.39
C PRO A 16 12.90 -2.52 -15.31
N GLU A 17 12.83 -1.21 -15.46
CA GLU A 17 13.94 -0.31 -15.16
C GLU A 17 13.64 0.45 -13.87
N VAL A 18 14.70 0.75 -13.11
CA VAL A 18 14.61 1.53 -11.88
C VAL A 18 15.59 2.67 -11.99
N THR A 19 15.08 3.88 -11.76
CA THR A 19 15.87 5.10 -11.68
C THR A 19 15.97 5.51 -10.22
N LEU A 20 17.17 5.93 -9.82
CA LEU A 20 17.46 6.43 -8.47
C LEU A 20 17.96 7.87 -8.58
N ILE A 21 17.50 8.72 -7.66
CA ILE A 21 17.99 10.09 -7.45
C ILE A 21 18.65 10.11 -6.08
N MET A 22 19.90 10.53 -6.06
CA MET A 22 20.73 10.51 -4.87
C MET A 22 21.24 11.91 -4.56
N ASP A 23 21.16 12.30 -3.30
CA ASP A 23 21.90 13.43 -2.76
C ASP A 23 23.39 13.03 -2.66
N ALA A 24 24.21 13.65 -3.51
CA ALA A 24 25.62 13.31 -3.62
C ALA A 24 26.41 13.53 -2.32
N ALA A 25 26.06 14.54 -1.51
CA ALA A 25 26.82 14.93 -0.33
C ALA A 25 26.68 13.93 0.83
N CYS A 26 25.51 13.30 0.95
CA CYS A 26 25.21 12.32 1.99
C CYS A 26 24.95 10.90 1.47
N ARG A 27 25.01 10.67 0.15
CA ARG A 27 24.67 9.41 -0.51
C ARG A 27 23.22 8.96 -0.28
N PHE A 28 22.35 9.82 0.23
CA PHE A 28 20.97 9.46 0.54
C PHE A 28 20.14 9.39 -0.74
N ILE A 29 19.40 8.30 -0.94
CA ILE A 29 18.46 8.18 -2.05
C ILE A 29 17.23 9.03 -1.70
N VAL A 30 17.11 10.18 -2.36
CA VAL A 30 15.99 11.12 -2.16
C VAL A 30 14.78 10.73 -2.99
N GLY A 31 14.96 10.03 -4.10
CA GLY A 31 13.83 9.58 -4.90
C GLY A 31 14.15 8.43 -5.81
N TRP A 32 13.10 7.73 -6.23
CA TRP A 32 13.23 6.62 -7.15
C TRP A 32 11.96 6.46 -7.96
N SER A 33 12.09 5.80 -9.11
CA SER A 33 10.95 5.38 -9.92
C SER A 33 11.23 4.05 -10.59
N ALA A 34 10.17 3.31 -10.90
CA ALA A 34 10.24 2.08 -11.66
C ALA A 34 9.35 2.19 -12.91
N SER A 35 9.94 1.98 -14.08
CA SER A 35 9.24 2.13 -15.36
C SER A 35 8.93 0.79 -16.03
N LEU A 36 7.87 0.82 -16.85
CA LEU A 36 7.42 -0.31 -17.66
C LEU A 36 8.22 -0.49 -18.97
N ALA A 37 9.01 0.53 -19.35
CA ALA A 37 9.92 0.54 -20.49
C ALA A 37 11.06 1.55 -20.24
N GLU A 38 12.16 1.44 -20.99
CA GLU A 38 13.24 2.44 -21.01
C GLU A 38 12.66 3.79 -21.41
N ASN A 39 12.56 4.71 -20.45
CA ASN A 39 11.97 6.01 -20.69
C ASN A 39 12.39 7.03 -19.65
N VAL A 40 12.85 8.18 -20.15
CA VAL A 40 12.97 9.51 -19.54
C VAL A 40 11.96 9.81 -18.44
N LEU A 41 10.73 9.36 -18.63
CA LEU A 41 9.62 9.54 -17.68
C LEU A 41 9.97 9.01 -16.27
N ALA A 42 10.82 7.99 -16.17
CA ALA A 42 11.29 7.44 -14.90
C ALA A 42 12.16 8.44 -14.12
N VAL A 43 13.01 9.20 -14.82
CA VAL A 43 13.87 10.22 -14.19
C VAL A 43 13.04 11.37 -13.65
N ALA A 44 12.10 11.88 -14.45
CA ALA A 44 11.22 12.97 -14.04
C ALA A 44 10.33 12.57 -12.85
N ASP A 45 9.77 11.35 -12.86
CA ASP A 45 8.96 10.87 -11.73
C ASP A 45 9.81 10.64 -10.46
N ALA A 46 11.01 10.06 -10.60
CA ALA A 46 11.93 9.87 -9.48
C ALA A 46 12.37 11.21 -8.86
N LEU A 47 12.60 12.23 -9.70
CA LEU A 47 12.97 13.56 -9.24
C LEU A 47 11.77 14.28 -8.60
N ARG A 48 10.56 14.21 -9.18
CA ARG A 48 9.33 14.70 -8.55
C ARG A 48 9.14 14.09 -7.16
N TYR A 49 9.26 12.77 -7.06
CA TYR A 49 9.15 12.05 -5.79
C TYR A 49 10.12 12.59 -4.72
N GLY A 50 11.35 12.93 -5.13
CA GLY A 50 12.34 13.53 -4.24
C GLY A 50 12.01 14.97 -3.86
N VAL A 51 11.64 15.80 -4.85
CA VAL A 51 11.33 17.22 -4.64
C VAL A 51 10.13 17.42 -3.71
N GLU A 52 9.07 16.64 -3.88
CA GLU A 52 7.87 16.72 -3.03
C GLU A 52 8.16 16.39 -1.55
N ARG A 53 9.16 15.55 -1.27
CA ARG A 53 9.49 15.13 0.11
C ARG A 53 10.62 15.93 0.74
N TYR A 54 11.59 16.33 -0.07
CA TYR A 54 12.90 16.78 0.41
C TYR A 54 13.28 18.17 -0.07
N GLY A 55 12.41 18.82 -0.84
CA GLY A 55 12.63 20.16 -1.38
C GLY A 55 13.33 20.15 -2.74
N ILE A 56 13.35 21.31 -3.37
CA ILE A 56 13.92 21.57 -4.68
C ILE A 56 15.46 21.65 -4.55
N PRO A 57 16.23 20.83 -5.26
CA PRO A 57 17.68 20.93 -5.26
C PRO A 57 18.14 22.14 -6.11
N ALA A 58 19.20 22.82 -5.70
CA ALA A 58 19.79 23.88 -6.53
C ALA A 58 20.44 23.32 -7.81
N ILE A 59 21.02 22.12 -7.74
CA ILE A 59 21.76 21.48 -8.84
C ILE A 59 21.26 20.05 -9.04
N TYR A 60 20.97 19.70 -10.28
CA TYR A 60 20.79 18.32 -10.71
C TYR A 60 21.98 17.91 -11.58
N TYR A 61 22.56 16.73 -11.29
CA TYR A 61 23.67 16.18 -12.05
C TYR A 61 23.25 14.91 -12.77
N SER A 62 23.53 14.83 -14.07
CA SER A 62 23.37 13.61 -14.87
C SER A 62 24.66 13.24 -15.60
N ASP A 63 24.87 11.94 -15.87
CA ASP A 63 25.98 11.49 -16.72
C ASP A 63 25.67 11.79 -18.18
N ASN A 64 26.71 12.14 -18.95
CA ASN A 64 26.67 12.46 -20.37
C ASN A 64 26.54 11.18 -21.24
N GLY A 65 25.61 10.30 -20.87
CA GLY A 65 25.19 9.18 -21.71
C GLY A 65 24.32 9.72 -22.84
N GLY A 66 24.54 9.27 -24.09
CA GLY A 66 23.81 9.73 -25.27
C GLY A 66 22.29 9.48 -25.28
N GLY A 67 21.72 8.99 -24.16
CA GLY A 67 20.30 8.92 -23.91
C GLY A 67 19.74 10.31 -23.60
N GLU A 68 19.51 11.06 -24.69
CA GLU A 68 18.54 12.13 -24.79
C GLU A 68 18.80 13.37 -23.92
N LYS A 69 19.35 14.42 -24.56
CA LYS A 69 18.99 15.80 -24.25
C LYS A 69 17.46 15.89 -24.24
N ASN A 70 16.88 15.81 -23.07
CA ASN A 70 15.48 15.54 -22.91
C ASN A 70 14.70 16.84 -22.79
N TRP A 71 13.98 17.22 -23.84
CA TRP A 71 13.09 18.37 -23.84
C TRP A 71 12.13 18.42 -22.63
N MET A 72 11.83 17.26 -22.01
CA MET A 72 10.97 17.15 -20.83
C MET A 72 11.68 17.47 -19.50
N LEU A 73 13.01 17.33 -19.44
CA LEU A 73 13.82 17.75 -18.28
C LEU A 73 14.43 19.14 -18.52
N ASP A 74 15.00 19.34 -19.71
CA ASP A 74 15.86 20.47 -20.09
C ASP A 74 15.23 21.45 -21.08
N GLY A 75 13.98 21.23 -21.51
CA GLY A 75 13.32 22.19 -22.39
C GLY A 75 13.23 23.55 -21.70
N ASP A 76 13.76 24.60 -22.33
CA ASP A 76 13.91 25.94 -21.72
C ASP A 76 12.63 26.50 -21.08
N ILE A 77 11.46 26.09 -21.58
CA ILE A 77 10.12 26.53 -21.09
C ILE A 77 9.31 25.36 -20.50
N THR A 78 9.42 24.17 -21.09
CA THR A 78 8.57 23.00 -20.77
C THR A 78 9.23 21.97 -19.86
N GLY A 79 10.55 22.08 -19.68
CA GLY A 79 11.36 21.19 -18.86
C GLY A 79 11.04 21.34 -17.38
N MET A 80 11.03 20.22 -16.66
CA MET A 80 10.78 20.23 -15.22
C MET A 80 11.89 20.97 -14.45
N LEU A 81 13.15 20.90 -14.92
CA LEU A 81 14.28 21.51 -14.21
C LEU A 81 14.23 23.05 -14.27
N PRO A 82 14.07 23.69 -15.45
CA PRO A 82 13.96 25.15 -15.52
C PRO A 82 12.75 25.71 -14.76
N ARG A 83 11.60 25.02 -14.78
CA ARG A 83 10.38 25.47 -14.06
C ARG A 83 10.54 25.45 -12.54
N LEU A 84 11.40 24.56 -12.04
CA LEU A 84 11.76 24.49 -10.63
C LEU A 84 13.00 25.32 -10.29
N GLY A 85 13.60 26.03 -11.25
CA GLY A 85 14.84 26.78 -11.05
C GLY A 85 16.06 25.89 -10.76
N ILE A 86 16.02 24.62 -11.16
CA ILE A 86 17.09 23.65 -10.93
C ILE A 86 18.15 23.80 -12.03
N ASN A 87 19.40 24.02 -11.64
CA ASN A 87 20.51 24.08 -12.57
C ASN A 87 20.96 22.66 -12.98
N HIS A 88 20.86 22.32 -14.26
CA HIS A 88 21.32 21.03 -14.77
C HIS A 88 22.80 21.09 -15.15
N GLN A 89 23.59 20.24 -14.51
CA GLN A 89 25.00 20.04 -14.83
C GLN A 89 25.22 18.64 -15.40
N THR A 90 25.95 18.54 -16.51
CA THR A 90 26.35 17.25 -17.09
C THR A 90 27.83 17.00 -16.87
N GLY A 91 28.23 15.72 -16.89
CA GLY A 91 29.60 15.33 -16.63
C GLY A 91 30.64 16.07 -17.49
N ILE A 92 31.66 16.64 -16.83
CA ILE A 92 32.87 17.16 -17.47
C ILE A 92 33.65 15.96 -18.03
N PRO A 93 34.08 15.98 -19.31
CA PRO A 93 34.93 14.93 -19.86
C PRO A 93 36.17 14.69 -18.98
N GLY A 94 36.35 13.46 -18.48
CA GLY A 94 37.54 13.08 -17.70
C GLY A 94 37.40 13.05 -16.17
N ASN A 95 36.21 13.25 -15.58
CA ASN A 95 35.99 13.02 -14.13
C ASN A 95 35.29 11.67 -13.85
N PRO A 96 36.02 10.57 -13.61
CA PRO A 96 35.45 9.23 -13.44
C PRO A 96 34.70 9.01 -12.11
N GLN A 97 34.79 9.94 -11.14
CA GLN A 97 34.23 9.73 -9.80
C GLN A 97 32.69 9.62 -9.79
N GLY A 98 31.99 10.45 -10.57
CA GLY A 98 30.53 10.44 -10.65
C GLY A 98 29.97 9.10 -11.14
N ARG A 99 30.61 8.50 -12.15
CA ARG A 99 30.24 7.18 -12.70
C ARG A 99 30.41 6.06 -11.70
N GLY A 100 31.52 6.07 -10.96
CA GLY A 100 31.79 5.04 -9.95
C GLY A 100 30.76 5.01 -8.82
N ILE A 101 30.22 6.17 -8.45
CA ILE A 101 29.17 6.27 -7.42
C ILE A 101 27.86 5.65 -7.92
N ILE A 102 27.44 5.97 -9.16
CA ILE A 102 26.22 5.43 -9.76
C ILE A 102 26.29 3.90 -9.86
N GLU A 103 27.41 3.38 -10.37
CA GLU A 103 27.59 1.94 -10.52
C GLU A 103 27.55 1.22 -9.16
N ARG A 104 28.23 1.78 -8.14
CA ARG A 104 28.27 1.21 -6.80
C ARG A 104 26.90 1.21 -6.12
N VAL A 105 26.11 2.27 -6.30
CA VAL A 105 24.73 2.33 -5.78
C VAL A 105 23.86 1.25 -6.43
N HIS A 106 23.95 1.08 -7.75
CA HIS A 106 23.21 0.03 -8.45
C HIS A 106 23.57 -1.38 -7.92
N GLN A 107 24.85 -1.63 -7.69
CA GLN A 107 25.29 -2.91 -7.10
C GLN A 107 24.80 -3.10 -5.66
N THR A 108 24.82 -2.03 -4.86
CA THR A 108 24.49 -2.10 -3.43
C THR A 108 22.99 -2.28 -3.19
N ILE A 109 22.15 -1.66 -4.03
CA ILE A 109 20.69 -1.64 -3.86
C ILE A 109 20.03 -2.59 -4.87
N LEU A 110 20.13 -2.27 -6.16
CA LEU A 110 19.34 -2.92 -7.21
C LEU A 110 19.71 -4.39 -7.41
N TYR A 111 20.99 -4.76 -7.31
CA TYR A 111 21.38 -6.17 -7.44
C TYR A 111 20.96 -7.00 -6.22
N LYS A 112 20.96 -6.41 -5.01
CA LYS A 112 20.45 -7.09 -3.82
C LYS A 112 18.97 -7.36 -3.93
N ILE A 113 18.17 -6.35 -4.31
CA ILE A 113 16.73 -6.50 -4.58
C ILE A 113 16.51 -7.59 -5.63
N GLY A 114 17.27 -7.53 -6.72
CA GLY A 114 17.20 -8.52 -7.80
C GLY A 114 17.30 -9.96 -7.29
N ARG A 115 18.32 -10.22 -6.47
CA ARG A 115 18.63 -11.57 -5.94
C ARG A 115 17.58 -12.13 -4.99
N GLN A 116 16.65 -11.33 -4.47
CA GLN A 116 15.53 -11.83 -3.65
C GLN A 116 14.53 -12.65 -4.47
N PHE A 117 14.50 -12.46 -5.80
CA PHE A 117 13.51 -13.09 -6.67
C PHE A 117 14.08 -14.28 -7.45
N GLU A 118 13.25 -15.32 -7.62
CA GLU A 118 13.61 -16.50 -8.42
C GLU A 118 13.83 -16.19 -9.90
N THR A 119 13.25 -15.11 -10.41
CA THR A 119 13.39 -14.66 -11.79
C THR A 119 14.65 -13.85 -12.06
N TYR A 120 15.52 -13.68 -11.06
CA TYR A 120 16.81 -13.02 -11.23
C TYR A 120 17.69 -13.75 -12.24
N HIS A 121 18.30 -13.00 -13.14
CA HIS A 121 19.14 -13.51 -14.22
C HIS A 121 20.40 -12.65 -14.44
N GLY A 122 20.83 -11.93 -13.41
CA GLY A 122 22.06 -11.14 -13.42
C GLY A 122 23.29 -11.95 -13.01
N THR A 123 24.42 -11.25 -12.86
CA THR A 123 25.71 -11.85 -12.49
C THR A 123 25.61 -12.60 -11.16
N GLY A 124 26.17 -13.82 -11.14
CA GLY A 124 26.16 -14.73 -9.98
C GLY A 124 24.97 -15.70 -9.94
N ALA A 125 24.03 -15.64 -10.88
CA ALA A 125 22.93 -16.60 -10.98
C ALA A 125 23.38 -17.91 -11.67
N ASP A 126 22.88 -19.05 -11.18
CA ASP A 126 23.03 -20.34 -11.84
C ASP A 126 22.28 -20.35 -13.18
N LYS A 127 23.03 -20.53 -14.28
CA LYS A 127 22.52 -20.48 -15.66
C LYS A 127 21.43 -21.51 -15.92
N ASP A 128 21.55 -22.70 -15.35
CA ASP A 128 20.57 -23.77 -15.57
C ASP A 128 19.27 -23.46 -14.86
N ARG A 129 19.34 -23.01 -13.60
CA ARG A 129 18.16 -22.57 -12.85
C ARG A 129 17.47 -21.38 -13.50
N VAL A 130 18.22 -20.38 -13.97
CA VAL A 130 17.68 -19.23 -14.73
C VAL A 130 16.94 -19.69 -15.97
N ARG A 131 17.50 -20.62 -16.75
CA ARG A 131 16.87 -21.16 -17.95
C ARG A 131 15.58 -21.91 -17.61
N GLN A 132 15.60 -22.75 -16.57
CA GLN A 132 14.43 -23.51 -16.13
C GLN A 132 13.29 -22.58 -15.70
N VAL A 133 13.56 -21.62 -14.79
CA VAL A 133 12.57 -20.63 -14.31
C VAL A 133 12.03 -19.81 -15.48
N SER A 134 12.90 -19.23 -16.31
CA SER A 134 12.49 -18.39 -17.45
C SER A 134 11.58 -19.15 -18.41
N THR A 135 11.93 -20.39 -18.77
CA THR A 135 11.14 -21.20 -19.70
C THR A 135 9.81 -21.63 -19.07
N ALA A 136 9.80 -21.95 -17.78
CA ALA A 136 8.58 -22.37 -17.08
C ALA A 136 7.59 -21.20 -16.92
N VAL A 137 8.09 -20.01 -16.56
CA VAL A 137 7.31 -18.76 -16.47
C VAL A 137 6.69 -18.40 -17.83
N ILE A 138 7.47 -18.45 -18.92
CA ILE A 138 6.96 -18.18 -20.28
C ILE A 138 5.92 -19.23 -20.69
N SER A 139 6.13 -20.52 -20.34
CA SER A 139 5.18 -21.59 -20.65
C SER A 139 3.85 -21.40 -19.89
N LEU A 140 3.90 -21.02 -18.62
CA LEU A 140 2.72 -20.75 -17.81
C LEU A 140 1.93 -19.56 -18.35
N ASP A 141 2.60 -18.46 -18.70
CA ASP A 141 1.96 -17.29 -19.32
C ASP A 141 1.27 -17.67 -20.66
N LYS A 142 1.93 -18.45 -21.53
CA LYS A 142 1.30 -18.96 -22.76
C LYS A 142 0.07 -19.84 -22.48
N ALA A 143 0.12 -20.70 -21.46
CA ALA A 143 -1.00 -21.56 -21.09
C ALA A 143 -2.21 -20.75 -20.58
N LYS A 144 -1.96 -19.76 -19.71
CA LYS A 144 -3.00 -18.82 -19.22
C LYS A 144 -3.69 -18.09 -20.38
N ARG A 145 -2.95 -17.62 -21.37
CA ARG A 145 -3.51 -16.94 -22.55
C ARG A 145 -4.39 -17.85 -23.42
N LYS A 146 -4.11 -19.15 -23.45
CA LYS A 146 -4.91 -20.13 -24.18
C LYS A 146 -6.14 -20.60 -23.39
N GLY A 147 -6.37 -20.07 -22.19
CA GLY A 147 -7.45 -20.52 -21.31
C GLY A 147 -7.29 -21.97 -20.85
N ALA A 148 -6.06 -22.48 -20.79
CA ALA A 148 -5.81 -23.86 -20.39
C ALA A 148 -6.24 -24.08 -18.93
N THR A 149 -7.17 -25.02 -18.72
CA THR A 149 -7.68 -25.40 -17.39
C THR A 149 -6.78 -26.40 -16.67
N GLN A 150 -6.03 -27.20 -17.42
CA GLN A 150 -5.04 -28.14 -16.90
C GLN A 150 -3.63 -27.67 -17.22
N LEU A 151 -2.78 -27.59 -16.19
CA LEU A 151 -1.40 -27.17 -16.28
C LEU A 151 -0.46 -28.38 -16.27
N THR A 152 0.57 -28.33 -17.10
CA THR A 152 1.66 -29.33 -17.06
C THR A 152 2.46 -29.19 -15.75
N PRO A 153 3.19 -30.22 -15.29
CA PRO A 153 4.01 -30.13 -14.07
C PRO A 153 4.97 -28.93 -14.07
N LYS A 154 5.56 -28.62 -15.23
CA LYS A 154 6.43 -27.46 -15.43
C LYS A 154 5.70 -26.12 -15.22
N GLN A 155 4.45 -26.02 -15.69
CA GLN A 155 3.63 -24.81 -15.54
C GLN A 155 3.14 -24.66 -14.10
N GLN A 156 2.76 -25.77 -13.45
CA GLN A 156 2.38 -25.78 -12.04
C GLN A 156 3.55 -25.33 -11.16
N TRP A 157 4.76 -25.83 -11.41
CA TRP A 157 5.98 -25.41 -10.72
C TRP A 157 6.29 -23.92 -10.90
N ALA A 158 5.89 -23.30 -12.02
CA ALA A 158 6.14 -21.87 -12.28
C ALA A 158 5.20 -20.92 -11.51
N ILE A 159 4.12 -21.44 -10.90
CA ILE A 159 3.17 -20.61 -10.15
C ILE A 159 3.90 -19.95 -8.97
N GLY A 160 3.70 -18.64 -8.80
CA GLY A 160 4.31 -17.84 -7.74
C GLY A 160 5.77 -17.43 -7.98
N LYS A 161 6.45 -17.98 -9.00
CA LYS A 161 7.85 -17.62 -9.28
C LYS A 161 8.03 -16.25 -9.91
N LEU A 162 7.06 -15.82 -10.72
CA LEU A 162 7.05 -14.47 -11.30
C LEU A 162 6.48 -13.49 -10.27
N PRO A 163 7.28 -12.58 -9.69
CA PRO A 163 6.76 -11.60 -8.76
C PRO A 163 5.78 -10.65 -9.44
N SER A 164 4.74 -10.26 -8.71
CA SER A 164 3.84 -9.19 -9.13
C SER A 164 4.55 -7.83 -9.15
N TRP A 165 3.98 -6.87 -9.89
CA TRP A 165 4.46 -5.48 -9.91
C TRP A 165 4.55 -4.89 -8.49
N ASN A 166 3.53 -5.07 -7.67
CA ASN A 166 3.50 -4.52 -6.31
C ASN A 166 4.54 -5.14 -5.39
N GLN A 167 4.77 -6.47 -5.48
CA GLN A 167 5.86 -7.13 -4.73
C GLN A 167 7.22 -6.57 -5.12
N PHE A 168 7.42 -6.27 -6.41
CA PHE A 168 8.64 -5.66 -6.89
C PHE A 168 8.81 -4.23 -6.37
N LEU A 169 7.77 -3.38 -6.46
CA LEU A 169 7.80 -2.02 -5.92
C LEU A 169 8.08 -2.01 -4.40
N GLN A 170 7.45 -2.91 -3.66
CA GLN A 170 7.68 -3.07 -2.23
C GLN A 170 9.15 -3.43 -1.93
N ALA A 171 9.70 -4.41 -2.64
CA ALA A 171 11.11 -4.79 -2.45
C ALA A 171 12.08 -3.66 -2.82
N CYS A 172 11.74 -2.83 -3.81
CA CYS A 172 12.49 -1.61 -4.12
C CYS A 172 12.46 -0.61 -2.97
N GLN A 173 11.28 -0.31 -2.43
CA GLN A 173 11.13 0.60 -1.29
C GLN A 173 11.92 0.08 -0.07
N GLU A 174 11.75 -1.19 0.30
CA GLU A 174 12.46 -1.81 1.42
C GLU A 174 13.98 -1.80 1.23
N GLY A 175 14.47 -2.10 0.01
CA GLY A 175 15.90 -2.07 -0.29
C GLY A 175 16.51 -0.67 -0.23
N ILE A 176 15.75 0.35 -0.62
CA ILE A 176 16.16 1.75 -0.51
C ILE A 176 16.15 2.20 0.95
N ASP A 177 15.13 1.82 1.72
CA ASP A 177 15.04 2.14 3.15
C ASP A 177 16.16 1.46 3.95
N GLU A 178 16.49 0.21 3.64
CA GLU A 178 17.65 -0.48 4.22
C GLU A 178 18.95 0.27 3.90
N TYR A 179 19.15 0.65 2.64
CA TYR A 179 20.34 1.39 2.22
C TYR A 179 20.45 2.73 2.94
N ASN A 180 19.39 3.53 2.93
CA ASN A 180 19.40 4.86 3.53
C ASN A 180 19.62 4.81 5.04
N ASN A 181 19.04 3.82 5.74
CA ASN A 181 19.00 3.81 7.19
C ASN A 181 20.01 2.89 7.87
N LYS A 182 20.52 1.86 7.17
CA LYS A 182 21.37 0.81 7.78
C LYS A 182 22.71 0.62 7.08
N HIS A 183 22.86 1.00 5.81
CA HIS A 183 24.13 0.81 5.10
C HIS A 183 25.14 1.89 5.48
N GLU A 184 26.27 1.49 6.07
CA GLU A 184 27.34 2.42 6.44
C GLU A 184 28.32 2.64 5.29
N HIS A 185 28.65 3.91 5.04
CA HIS A 185 29.64 4.29 4.05
C HIS A 185 30.95 4.71 4.70
N ARG A 186 32.06 4.07 4.30
CA ARG A 186 33.41 4.50 4.72
C ARG A 186 33.71 5.96 4.34
N GLU A 187 33.29 6.38 3.14
CA GLU A 187 33.42 7.76 2.66
C GLU A 187 32.64 8.78 3.51
N LEU A 188 31.62 8.33 4.26
CA LEU A 188 30.85 9.16 5.19
C LEU A 188 31.33 9.02 6.64
N GLY A 189 32.51 8.46 6.87
CA GLY A 189 33.06 8.23 8.21
C GLY A 189 32.35 7.11 8.98
N GLY A 190 31.79 6.11 8.27
CA GLY A 190 31.03 5.02 8.87
C GLY A 190 29.57 5.37 9.18
N MET A 191 29.10 6.55 8.78
CA MET A 191 27.69 6.92 8.94
C MET A 191 26.82 6.29 7.84
N THR A 192 25.55 6.09 8.17
CA THR A 192 24.52 5.80 7.16
C THR A 192 24.14 7.07 6.39
N PRO A 193 23.60 6.95 5.17
CA PRO A 193 23.16 8.12 4.41
C PRO A 193 22.17 9.00 5.18
N ALA A 194 21.22 8.39 5.91
CA ALA A 194 20.24 9.11 6.72
C ALA A 194 20.88 9.88 7.87
N GLN A 195 21.86 9.28 8.56
CA GLN A 195 22.62 9.95 9.63
C GLN A 195 23.39 11.14 9.08
N LYS A 196 24.09 10.94 7.96
CA LYS A 196 24.86 12.02 7.33
C LYS A 196 23.95 13.15 6.86
N ARG A 197 22.81 12.82 6.25
CA ARG A 197 21.81 13.80 5.82
C ARG A 197 21.32 14.64 7.00
N ARG A 198 20.96 14.00 8.12
CA ARG A 198 20.54 14.71 9.34
C ARG A 198 21.59 15.70 9.82
N GLN A 199 22.85 15.27 9.89
CA GLN A 199 23.96 16.15 10.27
C GLN A 199 24.13 17.36 9.32
N LEU A 200 23.92 17.19 8.03
CA LEU A 200 23.98 18.30 7.07
C LEU A 200 22.80 19.24 7.24
N MET A 201 21.59 18.70 7.44
CA MET A 201 20.37 19.49 7.63
C MET A 201 20.40 20.32 8.91
N GLU A 202 21.01 19.81 10.00
CA GLU A 202 21.22 20.58 11.24
C GLU A 202 22.08 21.83 11.06
N LYS A 203 22.91 21.87 10.01
CA LYS A 203 23.79 23.00 9.70
C LYS A 203 23.22 23.92 8.61
N MET A 204 22.12 23.52 7.98
CA MET A 204 21.55 24.24 6.86
C MET A 204 20.59 25.31 7.35
N ASN A 205 20.59 26.48 6.72
CA ASN A 205 19.61 27.51 7.04
C ASN A 205 18.25 27.06 6.50
N SER A 206 17.19 27.27 7.28
CA SER A 206 15.82 26.93 6.87
C SER A 206 15.39 27.67 5.61
N ASP A 207 15.90 28.88 5.41
CA ASP A 207 15.51 29.75 4.31
C ASP A 207 16.10 29.30 2.97
N ASP A 208 17.12 28.43 3.00
CA ASP A 208 17.70 27.81 1.81
C ASP A 208 16.89 26.58 1.35
N LEU A 209 15.91 26.11 2.14
CA LEU A 209 15.02 25.00 1.80
C LEU A 209 13.78 25.49 1.06
N VAL A 210 13.75 25.27 -0.25
CA VAL A 210 12.58 25.57 -1.07
C VAL A 210 11.76 24.30 -1.27
N PHE A 211 10.46 24.37 -0.98
CA PHE A 211 9.52 23.27 -1.20
C PHE A 211 8.48 23.65 -2.24
N VAL A 212 8.04 22.66 -3.01
CA VAL A 212 6.90 22.83 -3.92
C VAL A 212 5.60 22.94 -3.13
N THR A 213 4.76 23.89 -3.51
CA THR A 213 3.39 23.97 -3.00
C THR A 213 2.55 22.80 -3.53
N PRO A 214 1.43 22.43 -2.88
CA PRO A 214 0.54 21.38 -3.39
C PRO A 214 0.02 21.64 -4.82
N VAL A 215 -0.14 22.92 -5.19
CA VAL A 215 -0.59 23.31 -6.54
C VAL A 215 0.52 23.11 -7.57
N GLU A 216 1.74 23.53 -7.26
CA GLU A 216 2.91 23.27 -8.13
C GLU A 216 3.16 21.77 -8.26
N ALA A 217 3.07 21.03 -7.14
CA ALA A 217 3.21 19.58 -7.12
C ALA A 217 2.21 18.89 -8.06
N ARG A 218 0.94 19.34 -8.14
CA ARG A 218 -0.06 18.80 -9.09
C ARG A 218 0.36 18.95 -10.55
N ASP A 219 1.03 20.05 -10.87
CA ASP A 219 1.43 20.39 -12.23
C ASP A 219 2.82 19.83 -12.60
N LEU A 220 3.52 19.21 -11.64
CA LEU A 220 4.71 18.40 -11.91
C LEU A 220 4.38 17.17 -12.75
N PHE A 221 5.41 16.74 -13.49
CA PHE A 221 5.35 15.54 -14.31
C PHE A 221 4.96 14.31 -13.48
N ARG A 222 4.06 13.48 -14.04
CA ARG A 222 3.74 12.15 -13.53
C ARG A 222 3.58 11.17 -14.69
N PRO A 223 3.88 9.88 -14.48
CA PRO A 223 3.47 8.81 -15.39
C PRO A 223 1.98 8.95 -15.73
N SER A 224 1.65 8.80 -17.00
CA SER A 224 0.27 8.94 -17.45
C SER A 224 -0.12 7.94 -18.53
N THR A 225 -1.40 7.61 -18.58
CA THR A 225 -1.97 6.74 -19.61
C THR A 225 -3.36 7.23 -20.00
N LEU A 226 -3.76 6.95 -21.24
CA LEU A 226 -5.09 7.29 -21.71
C LEU A 226 -6.09 6.23 -21.24
N ARG A 227 -7.18 6.69 -20.62
CA ARG A 227 -8.31 5.86 -20.20
C ARG A 227 -9.63 6.51 -20.59
N VAL A 228 -10.69 5.71 -20.61
CA VAL A 228 -12.04 6.21 -20.88
C VAL A 228 -12.73 6.40 -19.54
N ALA A 229 -13.22 7.62 -19.27
CA ALA A 229 -14.08 7.87 -18.13
C ALA A 229 -15.48 7.32 -18.43
N GLN A 230 -16.06 6.57 -17.49
CA GLN A 230 -17.39 5.96 -17.67
C GLN A 230 -18.18 6.03 -16.37
N ARG A 231 -19.32 6.72 -16.39
CA ARG A 231 -20.30 6.80 -15.30
C ARG A 231 -19.67 7.19 -13.95
N GLY A 232 -18.77 8.16 -13.97
CA GLY A 232 -18.05 8.60 -12.77
C GLY A 232 -16.86 7.72 -12.37
N TRP A 233 -16.61 6.62 -13.08
CA TRP A 233 -15.53 5.67 -12.83
C TRP A 233 -14.42 5.76 -13.86
N LEU A 234 -13.25 5.34 -13.43
CA LEU A 234 -12.07 5.21 -14.26
C LEU A 234 -11.25 4.00 -13.82
N GLN A 235 -10.90 3.12 -14.77
CA GLN A 235 -10.05 1.97 -14.48
C GLN A 235 -8.60 2.26 -14.86
N LEU A 236 -7.68 2.03 -13.93
CA LEU A 236 -6.24 2.08 -14.16
C LEU A 236 -5.59 0.84 -13.55
N PHE A 237 -4.92 0.03 -14.38
CA PHE A 237 -4.45 -1.30 -14.00
C PHE A 237 -5.60 -2.16 -13.44
N ASN A 238 -5.43 -2.73 -12.25
CA ASN A 238 -6.44 -3.50 -11.53
C ASN A 238 -7.27 -2.64 -10.56
N ASN A 239 -7.08 -1.33 -10.57
CA ASN A 239 -7.70 -0.39 -9.65
C ASN A 239 -8.82 0.38 -10.32
N TYR A 240 -9.87 0.67 -9.55
CA TYR A 240 -11.00 1.50 -9.97
C TYR A 240 -10.99 2.80 -9.18
N TYR A 241 -11.03 3.92 -9.89
CA TYR A 241 -11.03 5.25 -9.32
C TYR A 241 -12.36 5.91 -9.59
N PHE A 242 -12.84 6.72 -8.63
CA PHE A 242 -14.12 7.39 -8.73
C PHE A 242 -14.00 8.89 -8.46
N SER A 243 -14.78 9.67 -9.20
CA SER A 243 -15.06 11.06 -8.90
C SER A 243 -16.37 11.47 -9.58
N ALA A 244 -17.22 12.22 -8.88
CA ALA A 244 -18.46 12.73 -9.48
C ALA A 244 -18.19 13.60 -10.71
N LYS A 245 -17.06 14.34 -10.73
CA LYS A 245 -16.64 15.20 -11.85
C LYS A 245 -16.23 14.43 -13.11
N LEU A 246 -16.00 13.11 -13.02
CA LEU A 246 -15.76 12.30 -14.22
C LEU A 246 -17.00 12.20 -15.13
N LEU A 247 -18.20 12.55 -14.63
CA LEU A 247 -19.40 12.65 -15.45
C LEU A 247 -19.29 13.77 -16.50
N ASP A 248 -18.51 14.82 -16.24
CA ASP A 248 -18.31 15.94 -17.18
C ASP A 248 -17.55 15.51 -18.45
N VAL A 249 -16.89 14.36 -18.39
CA VAL A 249 -16.06 13.77 -19.46
C VAL A 249 -16.50 12.32 -19.76
N ASP A 250 -17.76 11.99 -19.50
CA ASP A 250 -18.29 10.64 -19.70
C ASP A 250 -18.14 10.17 -21.16
N GLY A 251 -17.63 8.95 -21.33
CA GLY A 251 -17.32 8.35 -22.63
C GLY A 251 -16.09 8.93 -23.34
N GLN A 252 -15.46 9.98 -22.80
CA GLN A 252 -14.29 10.61 -23.41
C GLN A 252 -12.99 9.92 -22.99
N LYS A 253 -11.98 9.99 -23.88
CA LYS A 253 -10.60 9.61 -23.55
C LYS A 253 -9.97 10.73 -22.75
N VAL A 254 -9.56 10.42 -21.52
CA VAL A 254 -8.88 11.32 -20.60
C VAL A 254 -7.46 10.83 -20.32
N GLN A 255 -6.56 11.75 -20.01
CA GLN A 255 -5.24 11.45 -19.53
C GLN A 255 -5.28 11.25 -18.01
N VAL A 256 -4.82 10.09 -17.57
CA VAL A 256 -4.79 9.71 -16.16
C VAL A 256 -3.36 9.69 -15.70
N MET A 257 -3.02 10.62 -14.83
CA MET A 257 -1.71 10.75 -14.22
C MET A 257 -1.75 10.07 -12.84
N PHE A 258 -0.77 9.24 -12.54
CA PHE A 258 -0.74 8.43 -11.32
C PHE A 258 0.62 8.45 -10.64
N ASP A 259 0.64 8.20 -9.33
CA ASP A 259 1.86 7.98 -8.56
C ASP A 259 2.08 6.47 -8.39
N ILE A 260 3.28 5.98 -8.72
CA ILE A 260 3.62 4.56 -8.54
C ILE A 260 3.82 4.19 -7.06
N HIS A 261 4.06 5.19 -6.20
CA HIS A 261 4.33 5.02 -4.78
C HIS A 261 3.07 5.18 -3.93
N ASP A 262 2.03 5.84 -4.48
CA ASP A 262 0.75 6.01 -3.82
C ASP A 262 -0.42 5.81 -4.81
N PRO A 263 -1.13 4.67 -4.73
CA PRO A 263 -2.29 4.41 -5.58
C PRO A 263 -3.58 5.04 -5.03
N SER A 264 -3.56 5.82 -3.94
CA SER A 264 -4.77 6.35 -3.29
C SER A 264 -5.60 7.25 -4.20
N GLN A 265 -4.94 7.97 -5.12
CA GLN A 265 -5.58 8.97 -5.95
C GLN A 265 -4.88 9.11 -7.30
N VAL A 266 -5.65 9.49 -8.33
CA VAL A 266 -5.13 9.86 -9.65
C VAL A 266 -5.59 11.26 -10.05
N ILE A 267 -4.77 11.92 -10.85
CA ILE A 267 -5.09 13.23 -11.46
C ILE A 267 -5.63 12.97 -12.87
N VAL A 268 -6.81 13.51 -13.16
CA VAL A 268 -7.45 13.35 -14.45
C VAL A 268 -7.43 14.67 -15.22
N ARG A 269 -6.94 14.61 -16.45
CA ARG A 269 -6.91 15.73 -17.41
C ARG A 269 -7.58 15.36 -18.72
N LYS A 270 -8.11 16.35 -19.43
CA LYS A 270 -8.49 16.21 -20.84
C LYS A 270 -7.23 16.04 -21.70
N GLN A 271 -7.41 15.63 -22.96
CA GLN A 271 -6.29 15.44 -23.90
C GLN A 271 -5.55 16.75 -24.23
N ASP A 272 -6.22 17.89 -24.08
CA ASP A 272 -5.62 19.22 -24.22
C ASP A 272 -4.81 19.66 -22.97
N GLY A 273 -4.74 18.81 -21.94
CA GLY A 273 -4.03 19.08 -20.68
C GLY A 273 -4.87 19.79 -19.61
N THR A 274 -6.13 20.13 -19.88
CA THR A 274 -7.03 20.79 -18.92
C THR A 274 -7.32 19.88 -17.73
N PHE A 275 -7.12 20.38 -16.51
CA PHE A 275 -7.46 19.66 -15.28
C PHE A 275 -8.97 19.44 -15.14
N VAL A 276 -9.37 18.21 -14.83
CA VAL A 276 -10.77 17.83 -14.59
C VAL A 276 -11.00 17.64 -13.10
N CYS A 277 -10.34 16.66 -12.50
CA CYS A 277 -10.52 16.32 -11.11
C CYS A 277 -9.40 15.42 -10.57
N TYR A 278 -9.38 15.28 -9.26
CA TYR A 278 -8.82 14.12 -8.60
C TYR A 278 -9.88 13.01 -8.55
N ALA A 279 -9.45 11.76 -8.75
CA ALA A 279 -10.29 10.57 -8.59
C ALA A 279 -9.65 9.62 -7.57
N GLU A 280 -10.46 9.17 -6.61
CA GLU A 280 -10.00 8.39 -5.46
C GLU A 280 -10.16 6.90 -5.73
N LEU A 281 -9.18 6.12 -5.30
CA LEU A 281 -9.21 4.67 -5.36
C LEU A 281 -10.41 4.15 -4.58
N ASP A 282 -11.24 3.35 -5.24
CA ASP A 282 -12.45 2.79 -4.66
C ASP A 282 -13.39 3.83 -4.02
N GLY A 283 -13.33 5.11 -4.45
CA GLY A 283 -14.00 6.25 -3.80
C GLY A 283 -15.54 6.20 -3.77
N ASN A 284 -16.16 5.23 -4.43
CA ASN A 284 -17.61 4.96 -4.35
C ASN A 284 -17.94 3.52 -3.90
N LYS A 285 -16.94 2.75 -3.45
CA LYS A 285 -17.20 1.56 -2.63
C LYS A 285 -17.57 2.05 -1.24
N ARG A 286 -18.87 2.06 -0.94
CA ARG A 286 -19.32 2.09 0.45
C ARG A 286 -18.94 0.76 1.09
N ASP A 287 -18.42 0.78 2.32
CA ASP A 287 -18.28 -0.43 3.11
C ASP A 287 -19.61 -1.20 3.07
N ALA A 288 -19.55 -2.48 2.71
CA ALA A 288 -20.73 -3.30 2.47
C ALA A 288 -21.70 -3.33 3.67
N PHE A 289 -21.21 -3.00 4.85
CA PHE A 289 -22.02 -2.86 6.05
C PHE A 289 -21.57 -1.63 6.86
N PRO A 290 -22.50 -0.83 7.43
CA PRO A 290 -22.15 0.20 8.38
C PRO A 290 -21.43 -0.41 9.59
N MET A 291 -20.39 0.26 10.12
CA MET A 291 -19.63 -0.17 11.30
C MET A 291 -20.50 -0.70 12.47
N PRO A 292 -21.66 -0.08 12.82
CA PRO A 292 -22.59 -0.61 13.81
C PRO A 292 -23.13 -2.03 13.54
N PHE A 293 -23.29 -2.43 12.27
CA PHE A 293 -23.78 -3.77 11.89
C PHE A 293 -22.70 -4.85 12.03
N VAL A 294 -21.44 -4.50 11.75
CA VAL A 294 -20.29 -5.38 11.94
C VAL A 294 -20.04 -5.63 13.43
N GLU A 295 -20.14 -4.58 14.26
CA GLU A 295 -20.04 -4.69 15.71
C GLU A 295 -21.17 -5.51 16.33
N LYS A 296 -22.42 -5.28 15.88
CA LYS A 296 -23.58 -6.08 16.30
C LYS A 296 -23.40 -7.56 15.93
N THR A 297 -22.97 -7.85 14.71
CA THR A 297 -22.72 -9.23 14.26
C THR A 297 -21.56 -9.88 15.04
N ARG A 298 -20.52 -9.12 15.41
CA ARG A 298 -19.43 -9.59 16.27
C ARG A 298 -19.92 -9.92 17.68
N GLN A 299 -20.77 -9.08 18.27
CA GLN A 299 -21.36 -9.32 19.59
C GLN A 299 -22.29 -10.54 19.57
N GLU A 300 -23.14 -10.69 18.55
CA GLU A 300 -24.01 -11.87 18.39
C GLU A 300 -23.22 -13.16 18.20
N ARG A 301 -22.12 -13.13 17.42
CA ARG A 301 -21.22 -14.27 17.26
C ARG A 301 -20.50 -14.60 18.56
N HIS A 302 -20.04 -13.59 19.31
CA HIS A 302 -19.44 -13.79 20.63
C HIS A 302 -20.42 -14.45 21.59
N ALA A 303 -21.65 -13.92 21.69
CA ALA A 303 -22.71 -14.44 22.54
C ALA A 303 -23.10 -15.88 22.19
N ARG A 304 -23.24 -16.22 20.90
CA ARG A 304 -23.53 -17.60 20.47
C ARG A 304 -22.41 -18.58 20.82
N ARG A 305 -21.15 -18.19 20.63
CA ARG A 305 -20.01 -19.05 21.02
C ARG A 305 -19.92 -19.22 22.54
N ALA A 306 -20.14 -18.15 23.30
CA ALA A 306 -20.17 -18.21 24.76
C ALA A 306 -21.29 -19.13 25.25
N LYS A 307 -22.49 -19.01 24.67
CA LYS A 307 -23.64 -19.87 24.98
C LYS A 307 -23.38 -21.34 24.67
N LEU A 308 -22.85 -21.66 23.48
CA LEU A 308 -22.47 -23.04 23.13
C LEU A 308 -21.42 -23.63 24.07
N LYS A 309 -20.44 -22.82 24.48
CA LYS A 309 -19.44 -23.25 25.46
C LYS A 309 -20.02 -23.45 26.85
N GLN A 310 -21.00 -22.64 27.24
CA GLN A 310 -21.72 -22.80 28.50
C GLN A 310 -22.58 -24.06 28.48
N GLU A 311 -23.33 -24.32 27.41
CA GLU A 311 -24.12 -25.56 27.24
C GLU A 311 -23.22 -26.80 27.30
N GLN A 312 -22.04 -26.77 26.69
CA GLN A 312 -21.04 -27.84 26.82
C GLN A 312 -20.52 -28.02 28.26
N LEU A 313 -20.27 -26.92 28.98
CA LEU A 313 -19.85 -26.98 30.38
C LEU A 313 -20.97 -27.51 31.29
N ASP A 314 -22.21 -27.10 31.03
CA ASP A 314 -23.38 -27.55 31.79
C ASP A 314 -23.62 -29.05 31.58
N GLU A 315 -23.42 -29.56 30.35
CA GLU A 315 -23.46 -31.00 30.03
C GLU A 315 -22.36 -31.76 30.78
N ILE A 316 -21.11 -31.31 30.73
CA ILE A 316 -19.98 -31.92 31.47
C ILE A 316 -20.22 -31.90 32.98
N ASN A 317 -20.78 -30.82 33.53
CA ASN A 317 -21.09 -30.71 34.96
C ASN A 317 -22.28 -31.61 35.36
N ALA A 318 -23.23 -31.85 34.46
CA ALA A 318 -24.32 -32.79 34.68
C ALA A 318 -23.82 -34.25 34.72
N GLU A 319 -22.74 -34.58 34.01
CA GLU A 319 -22.08 -35.90 34.11
C GLU A 319 -21.47 -36.15 35.50
N LEU A 320 -20.97 -35.11 36.18
CA LEU A 320 -20.40 -35.19 37.53
C LEU A 320 -21.46 -35.36 38.64
N ASN A 321 -22.68 -34.90 38.40
CA ASN A 321 -23.82 -35.05 39.31
C ASN A 321 -24.92 -35.87 38.60
N PRO A 322 -24.76 -37.21 38.49
CA PRO A 322 -25.81 -38.04 37.94
C PRO A 322 -27.11 -37.79 38.72
N ILE A 323 -28.17 -37.44 37.99
CA ILE A 323 -29.51 -37.29 38.53
C ILE A 323 -29.86 -38.60 39.22
N ILE A 324 -29.88 -38.60 40.55
CA ILE A 324 -30.40 -39.71 41.33
C ILE A 324 -31.91 -39.74 41.05
N THR A 325 -32.33 -40.59 40.12
CA THR A 325 -33.74 -40.85 39.86
C THR A 325 -34.40 -41.41 41.11
N ILE A 326 -35.56 -40.86 41.46
CA ILE A 326 -36.33 -41.06 42.71
C ILE A 326 -36.90 -42.49 42.87
N GLU A 327 -36.47 -43.47 42.06
CA GLU A 327 -36.91 -44.87 42.18
C GLU A 327 -36.27 -45.61 43.38
N HIS A 328 -35.41 -44.96 44.16
CA HIS A 328 -34.81 -45.51 45.38
C HIS A 328 -34.79 -44.52 46.55
N GLN A 329 -35.97 -44.04 46.97
CA GLN A 329 -36.18 -43.53 48.33
C GLN A 329 -37.56 -43.96 48.85
N GLN A 330 -37.55 -44.89 49.81
CA GLN A 330 -38.67 -45.10 50.73
C GLN A 330 -38.82 -43.83 51.57
N GLY A 331 -40.04 -43.27 51.64
CA GLY A 331 -40.38 -42.23 52.62
C GLY A 331 -40.78 -40.90 51.98
N PHE A 332 -42.09 -40.74 51.76
CA PHE A 332 -42.73 -39.53 51.25
C PHE A 332 -42.92 -38.48 52.36
N GLU A 333 -41.85 -38.12 53.06
CA GLU A 333 -41.89 -37.08 54.09
C GLU A 333 -40.57 -36.31 54.08
N LEU A 334 -40.45 -35.26 53.26
CA LEU A 334 -39.58 -34.09 53.47
C LEU A 334 -39.48 -33.25 52.19
N LEU A 335 -40.59 -32.67 51.74
CA LEU A 335 -40.59 -31.51 50.84
C LEU A 335 -41.91 -30.75 51.01
N ARG A 336 -42.14 -30.19 52.22
CA ARG A 336 -43.02 -29.03 52.35
C ARG A 336 -42.40 -27.93 51.49
N THR A 337 -42.92 -27.74 50.28
CA THR A 337 -42.62 -26.54 49.51
C THR A 337 -43.16 -25.35 50.30
N LYS A 338 -42.27 -24.49 50.80
CA LYS A 338 -42.69 -23.18 51.31
C LYS A 338 -43.43 -22.49 50.16
N SER A 339 -44.73 -22.21 50.36
CA SER A 339 -45.50 -21.40 49.43
C SER A 339 -44.77 -20.06 49.22
N LYS A 340 -44.31 -19.79 47.99
CA LYS A 340 -43.79 -18.47 47.64
C LYS A 340 -44.87 -17.45 47.94
N ALA A 341 -44.55 -16.43 48.75
CA ALA A 341 -45.46 -15.34 49.04
C ALA A 341 -45.92 -14.68 47.73
N LYS A 342 -47.24 -14.52 47.56
CA LYS A 342 -47.86 -13.82 46.44
C LYS A 342 -47.30 -12.38 46.43
N GLN A 343 -46.49 -12.02 45.44
CA GLN A 343 -46.07 -10.63 45.28
C GLN A 343 -47.27 -9.81 44.81
N GLU A 344 -47.70 -8.83 45.60
CA GLU A 344 -48.76 -7.91 45.21
C GLU A 344 -48.34 -7.07 43.99
N ALA A 345 -49.23 -6.99 43.00
CA ALA A 345 -48.98 -6.25 41.77
C ALA A 345 -48.86 -4.75 42.04
N THR A 346 -47.80 -4.12 41.53
CA THR A 346 -47.55 -2.69 41.67
C THR A 346 -48.64 -1.88 40.92
N PRO A 347 -49.39 -0.99 41.58
CA PRO A 347 -50.35 -0.13 40.89
C PRO A 347 -49.64 0.94 40.04
N ILE A 348 -50.33 1.44 39.01
CA ILE A 348 -49.83 2.51 38.13
C ILE A 348 -50.10 3.86 38.81
N PHE A 349 -49.09 4.73 38.89
CA PHE A 349 -49.19 6.05 39.54
C PHE A 349 -49.29 7.17 38.50
N LEU A 350 -50.22 8.11 38.71
CA LEU A 350 -50.44 9.25 37.82
C LEU A 350 -49.58 10.47 38.17
N THR A 351 -49.04 10.55 39.39
CA THR A 351 -48.06 11.58 39.78
C THR A 351 -46.85 10.97 40.50
N LYS A 352 -45.72 11.68 40.45
CA LYS A 352 -44.46 11.21 41.05
C LYS A 352 -44.53 11.17 42.59
N ALA A 353 -45.26 12.09 43.21
CA ALA A 353 -45.44 12.13 44.65
C ALA A 353 -46.19 10.90 45.17
N ASP A 354 -47.21 10.42 44.45
CA ASP A 354 -47.99 9.24 44.83
C ASP A 354 -47.14 7.96 44.79
N LYS A 355 -46.25 7.86 43.79
CA LYS A 355 -45.31 6.75 43.66
C LYS A 355 -44.32 6.71 44.83
N GLU A 356 -43.73 7.85 45.16
CA GLU A 356 -42.75 7.96 46.25
C GLU A 356 -43.38 7.67 47.62
N ALA A 357 -44.62 8.14 47.87
CA ALA A 357 -45.36 7.83 49.08
C ALA A 357 -45.70 6.32 49.21
N TRP A 358 -46.06 5.67 48.10
CA TRP A 358 -46.30 4.22 48.09
C TRP A 358 -45.02 3.41 48.34
N GLU A 359 -43.90 3.82 47.74
CA GLU A 359 -42.60 3.16 47.97
C GLU A 359 -42.11 3.34 49.41
N GLN A 360 -42.31 4.50 50.02
CA GLN A 360 -41.99 4.73 51.44
C GLN A 360 -42.85 3.87 52.36
N ARG A 361 -44.16 3.78 52.11
CA ARG A 361 -45.05 2.88 52.87
C ARG A 361 -44.65 1.42 52.72
N LYS A 362 -44.28 0.98 51.52
CA LYS A 362 -43.84 -0.40 51.28
C LYS A 362 -42.51 -0.72 51.99
N LYS A 363 -41.60 0.25 52.10
CA LYS A 363 -40.36 0.09 52.89
C LYS A 363 -40.64 -0.06 54.38
N LEU A 364 -41.56 0.72 54.95
CA LEU A 364 -41.93 0.65 56.37
C LEU A 364 -42.70 -0.63 56.76
N VAL A 365 -43.28 -1.35 55.80
CA VAL A 365 -44.03 -2.61 56.05
C VAL A 365 -43.13 -3.85 55.88
N ASN A 366 -41.90 -3.69 55.38
CA ASN A 366 -40.94 -4.77 55.16
C ASN A 366 -39.68 -4.68 56.06
N GLU A 367 -39.61 -3.69 56.96
CA GLU A 367 -38.76 -3.69 58.17
C GLU A 367 -39.56 -4.24 59.35
#